data_AF-A0A9E3CDD8-F1
#
_entry.id   AF-A0A9E3CDD8-F1
#
_cell.length_a   1.000
_cell.length_b   1.000
_cell.length_c   1.000
_cell.angle_alpha   90.00
_cell.angle_beta   90.00
_cell.angle_gamma   90.00
#
_symmetry.space_group_name_H-M   'P 1'
#
loop_
_entity.id
_entity.type
_entity.pdbx_description
1 polymer ?
#
loop_
_entity_poly.entity_id
_entity_poly.type
_entity_poly.pdbx_seq_one_letter_code
_entity_poly.pdbx_strand_id
1 'polypeptide(L)'
;MTTFDTFDRTGAVEFPFGTRVVFHAVEQAVSRIPTMQVAEANRMANRITAKVGMSAMSWGEKVAISITEAAPGRSRVSVASAAKSVLGSATTHGKNRRNVDTIISATASLLEQYGAEWSVVTGEPTPQTPGQSAPQSGAEEIEKLAGLHQAGILTDEEFSAKKRQILGI
;
A
#
# COMPACT_ATOMS: atom_id res chain seq x y z
N MET A 1 2.47 -12.52 12.07
CA MET A 1 2.91 -13.92 11.88
C MET A 1 3.19 -14.09 10.39
N THR A 2 4.45 -13.89 9.98
CA THR A 2 4.87 -13.99 8.57
C THR A 2 5.15 -15.46 8.29
N THR A 3 4.37 -16.09 7.42
CA THR A 3 4.58 -17.48 7.02
C THR A 3 5.81 -17.55 6.13
N PHE A 4 6.88 -18.16 6.63
CA PHE A 4 8.15 -18.32 5.93
C PHE A 4 8.09 -19.60 5.08
N ASP A 5 8.02 -19.44 3.76
CA ASP A 5 8.15 -20.56 2.82
C ASP A 5 9.61 -20.78 2.43
N THR A 6 9.94 -22.03 2.11
CA THR A 6 11.26 -22.70 2.17
C THR A 6 12.31 -22.19 1.17
N PHE A 7 12.10 -21.06 0.51
CA PHE A 7 13.16 -20.34 -0.20
C PHE A 7 12.94 -18.84 -0.05
N ASP A 8 13.97 -18.13 0.42
CA ASP A 8 14.14 -16.66 0.61
C ASP A 8 13.84 -15.78 -0.64
N ARG A 9 12.77 -16.09 -1.37
CA ARG A 9 12.50 -15.67 -2.75
C ARG A 9 11.21 -14.90 -2.88
N THR A 10 10.37 -14.96 -1.86
CA THR A 10 9.08 -14.26 -1.84
C THR A 10 8.96 -13.43 -0.59
N GLY A 11 8.19 -12.34 -0.69
CA GLY A 11 7.79 -11.52 0.45
C GLY A 11 6.50 -10.81 0.13
N ALA A 12 5.68 -10.55 1.14
CA ALA A 12 4.43 -9.83 0.99
C ALA A 12 4.24 -8.86 2.14
N VAL A 13 3.69 -7.69 1.84
CA VAL A 13 3.43 -6.62 2.79
C VAL A 13 2.13 -5.91 2.43
N GLU A 14 1.42 -5.42 3.44
CA GLU A 14 0.23 -4.60 3.25
C GLU A 14 0.58 -3.13 3.45
N PHE A 15 0.10 -2.30 2.54
CA PHE A 15 0.21 -0.86 2.62
C PHE A 15 -1.17 -0.25 2.84
N PRO A 16 -1.27 0.80 3.67
CA PRO A 16 -2.54 1.44 3.95
C PRO A 16 -2.93 2.42 2.83
N PHE A 17 -2.71 2.05 1.57
CA PHE A 17 -2.99 2.87 0.40
C PHE A 17 -3.73 2.04 -0.64
N GLY A 18 -4.52 2.71 -1.48
CA GLY A 18 -5.23 2.08 -2.58
C GLY A 18 -4.30 1.51 -3.66
N THR A 19 -4.86 0.63 -4.49
CA THR A 19 -4.09 -0.17 -5.45
C THR A 19 -3.41 0.70 -6.50
N ARG A 20 -4.02 1.83 -6.92
CA ARG A 20 -3.43 2.69 -7.95
C ARG A 20 -2.24 3.47 -7.40
N VAL A 21 -2.36 4.02 -6.19
CA VAL A 21 -1.27 4.70 -5.48
C VAL A 21 -0.12 3.73 -5.21
N VAL A 22 -0.42 2.53 -4.70
CA VAL A 22 0.60 1.51 -4.43
C VAL A 22 1.27 1.04 -5.72
N PHE A 23 0.50 0.81 -6.80
CA PHE A 23 1.07 0.45 -8.09
C PHE A 23 2.06 1.52 -8.58
N HIS A 24 1.68 2.79 -8.51
CA HIS A 24 2.54 3.90 -8.90
C HIS A 24 3.80 3.98 -8.02
N ALA A 25 3.66 3.80 -6.71
CA ALA A 25 4.78 3.79 -5.78
C ALA A 25 5.77 2.65 -6.08
N VAL A 26 5.28 1.45 -6.37
CA VAL A 26 6.13 0.30 -6.74
C VAL A 26 6.87 0.57 -8.06
N GLU A 27 6.18 1.11 -9.06
CA GLU A 27 6.78 1.45 -10.37
C GLU A 27 7.92 2.48 -10.21
N GLN A 28 7.69 3.50 -9.37
CA GLN A 28 8.70 4.51 -9.02
C GLN A 28 9.85 3.91 -8.20
N ALA A 29 9.55 3.06 -7.21
CA ALA A 29 10.54 2.41 -6.38
C ALA A 29 11.52 1.58 -7.22
N VAL A 30 10.99 0.72 -8.09
CA VAL A 30 11.82 -0.12 -8.98
C VAL A 30 12.70 0.72 -9.89
N SER A 31 12.17 1.83 -10.43
CA SER A 31 12.91 2.72 -11.33
C SER A 31 14.02 3.51 -10.64
N ARG A 32 13.93 3.70 -9.31
CA ARG A 32 14.94 4.39 -8.50
C ARG A 32 16.03 3.46 -7.96
N ILE A 33 15.83 2.15 -7.99
CA ILE A 33 16.85 1.18 -7.57
C ILE A 33 17.89 1.05 -8.69
N PRO A 34 19.17 1.44 -8.49
CA PRO A 34 20.16 1.52 -9.56
C PRO A 34 20.43 0.19 -10.28
N THR A 35 20.24 -0.93 -9.57
CA THR A 35 20.49 -2.28 -10.08
C THR A 35 19.24 -2.93 -10.67
N MET A 36 18.11 -2.23 -10.79
CA MET A 36 16.85 -2.78 -11.30
C MET A 36 16.25 -1.88 -12.37
N GLN A 37 15.45 -2.48 -13.25
CA GLN A 37 14.69 -1.78 -14.27
C GLN A 37 13.31 -2.40 -14.41
N VAL A 38 12.30 -1.57 -14.63
CA VAL A 38 10.96 -2.04 -15.00
C VAL A 38 11.04 -2.63 -16.41
N ALA A 39 10.78 -3.92 -16.53
CA ALA A 39 10.73 -4.61 -17.82
C ALA A 39 9.33 -4.60 -18.42
N GLU A 40 8.31 -4.65 -17.56
CA GLU A 40 6.90 -4.62 -17.95
C GLU A 40 6.08 -4.09 -16.78
N ALA A 41 5.07 -3.26 -17.07
CA ALA A 41 4.12 -2.76 -16.09
C ALA A 41 2.70 -2.90 -16.67
N ASN A 42 1.95 -3.89 -16.18
CA ASN A 42 0.57 -4.12 -16.56
C ASN A 42 -0.37 -3.55 -15.49
N ARG A 43 -0.88 -2.35 -15.77
CA ARG A 43 -1.81 -1.63 -14.87
C ARG A 43 -3.15 -2.33 -14.70
N MET A 44 -3.64 -3.02 -15.73
CA MET A 44 -4.92 -3.74 -15.64
C MET A 44 -4.82 -4.98 -14.76
N ALA A 45 -3.69 -5.68 -14.83
CA ALA A 45 -3.43 -6.87 -14.01
C ALA A 45 -2.76 -6.56 -12.67
N ASN A 46 -2.51 -5.27 -12.35
CA ASN A 46 -1.77 -4.81 -11.19
C ASN A 46 -0.44 -5.57 -10.99
N ARG A 47 0.31 -5.77 -12.08
CA ARG A 47 1.54 -6.55 -12.09
C ARG A 47 2.69 -5.77 -12.71
N ILE A 48 3.84 -5.82 -12.05
CA ILE A 48 5.10 -5.24 -12.51
C ILE A 48 6.14 -6.35 -12.58
N THR A 49 6.85 -6.43 -13.70
CA THR A 49 8.02 -7.31 -13.86
C THR A 49 9.26 -6.43 -13.87
N ALA A 50 10.15 -6.63 -12.91
CA ALA A 50 11.45 -5.97 -12.86
C ALA A 50 12.55 -6.92 -13.34
N LYS A 51 13.54 -6.39 -14.07
CA LYS A 51 14.81 -7.06 -14.37
C LYS A 51 15.85 -6.56 -13.38
N VAL A 52 16.58 -7.49 -12.77
CA VAL A 52 17.74 -7.16 -11.94
C VAL A 52 18.99 -7.24 -12.81
N GLY A 53 19.82 -6.21 -12.73
CA GLY A 53 21.06 -6.06 -13.46
C GLY A 53 22.04 -7.22 -13.23
N MET A 54 22.95 -7.38 -14.18
CA MET A 54 23.95 -8.45 -14.15
C MET A 54 24.95 -8.20 -13.02
N SER A 55 25.27 -9.26 -12.28
CA SER A 55 26.38 -9.31 -11.33
C SER A 55 27.20 -10.56 -11.63
N ALA A 56 28.45 -10.63 -11.17
CA ALA A 56 29.35 -11.77 -11.41
C ALA A 56 28.74 -13.14 -11.03
N MET A 57 27.68 -13.16 -10.20
CA MET A 57 27.05 -14.36 -9.65
C MET A 57 25.58 -14.57 -10.07
N SER A 58 24.96 -13.64 -10.83
CA SER A 58 23.64 -13.84 -11.44
C SER A 58 23.38 -12.91 -12.63
N TRP A 59 22.75 -13.45 -13.68
CA TRP A 59 22.34 -12.74 -14.88
C TRP A 59 20.87 -13.03 -15.21
N GLY A 60 20.16 -12.03 -15.74
CA GLY A 60 18.79 -12.21 -16.22
C GLY A 60 17.78 -12.57 -15.13
N GLU A 61 18.00 -12.13 -13.89
CA GLU A 61 17.03 -12.29 -12.83
C GLU A 61 15.79 -11.44 -13.10
N LYS A 62 14.62 -12.07 -12.96
CA LYS A 62 13.32 -11.41 -13.02
C LYS A 62 12.67 -11.43 -11.64
N VAL A 63 12.13 -10.29 -11.24
CA VAL A 63 11.31 -10.13 -10.04
C VAL A 63 9.90 -9.82 -10.50
N ALA A 64 8.95 -10.68 -10.12
CA ALA A 64 7.53 -10.44 -10.36
C ALA A 64 6.94 -9.78 -9.13
N ILE A 65 6.23 -8.68 -9.32
CA ILE A 65 5.55 -7.93 -8.28
C ILE A 65 4.07 -7.88 -8.64
N SER A 66 3.19 -8.27 -7.73
CA SER A 66 1.74 -8.20 -7.89
C SER A 66 1.12 -7.42 -6.76
N ILE A 67 0.17 -6.54 -7.09
CA ILE A 67 -0.58 -5.74 -6.14
C ILE A 67 -2.03 -6.23 -6.15
N THR A 68 -2.57 -6.55 -4.99
CA THR A 68 -3.97 -6.97 -4.81
C THR A 68 -4.63 -6.09 -3.78
N GLU A 69 -5.90 -5.73 -3.99
CA GLU A 69 -6.68 -5.04 -2.96
C GLU A 69 -6.90 -5.98 -1.76
N ALA A 70 -6.52 -5.52 -0.57
CA ALA A 70 -6.69 -6.27 0.68
C ALA A 70 -7.96 -5.82 1.43
N ALA A 71 -8.28 -4.53 1.35
CA ALA A 71 -9.49 -3.90 1.85
C ALA A 71 -9.68 -2.55 1.12
N PRO A 72 -10.84 -1.88 1.24
CA PRO A 72 -11.01 -0.54 0.68
C PRO A 72 -9.90 0.42 1.16
N GLY A 73 -9.14 0.98 0.22
CA GLY A 73 -8.00 1.86 0.53
C GLY A 73 -6.76 1.16 1.10
N ARG A 74 -6.69 -0.17 1.04
CA ARG A 74 -5.51 -0.95 1.46
C ARG A 74 -5.14 -1.99 0.41
N SER A 75 -3.85 -2.10 0.12
CA SER A 75 -3.36 -3.03 -0.88
C SER A 75 -2.22 -3.86 -0.36
N ARG A 76 -2.21 -5.13 -0.76
CA ARG A 76 -1.13 -6.07 -0.50
C ARG A 76 -0.21 -6.12 -1.71
N VAL A 77 1.08 -5.88 -1.47
CA VAL A 77 2.14 -6.06 -2.45
C VAL A 77 2.81 -7.40 -2.18
N SER A 78 2.87 -8.25 -3.20
CA SER A 78 3.59 -9.52 -3.17
C SER A 78 4.74 -9.47 -4.18
N VAL A 79 5.96 -9.76 -3.71
CA VAL A 79 7.19 -9.75 -4.49
C VAL A 79 7.72 -11.17 -4.57
N ALA A 80 8.02 -11.65 -5.77
CA ALA A 80 8.64 -12.94 -6.04
C ALA A 80 9.90 -12.76 -6.90
N SER A 81 11.06 -12.93 -6.29
CA SER A 81 12.38 -12.86 -6.92
C SER A 81 12.86 -14.25 -7.33
N ALA A 82 13.04 -14.45 -8.63
CA ALA A 82 13.44 -15.73 -9.20
C ALA A 82 14.87 -15.70 -9.79
N ALA A 83 15.88 -15.35 -8.98
CA ALA A 83 17.29 -15.40 -9.42
C ALA A 83 17.67 -16.82 -9.86
N LYS A 84 18.20 -16.95 -11.08
CA LYS A 84 18.92 -18.14 -11.53
C LYS A 84 20.37 -17.98 -11.06
N SER A 85 20.84 -18.89 -10.19
CA SER A 85 22.24 -18.93 -9.77
C SER A 85 22.95 -20.08 -10.46
N VAL A 86 24.19 -19.83 -10.89
CA VAL A 86 25.02 -20.71 -11.72
C VAL A 86 25.56 -21.90 -10.95
N LEU A 87 25.71 -21.74 -9.63
CA LEU A 87 26.36 -22.72 -8.74
C LEU A 87 25.36 -23.46 -7.84
N GLY A 88 24.14 -23.68 -8.34
CA GLY A 88 23.04 -24.26 -7.58
C GLY A 88 22.43 -23.29 -6.56
N SER A 89 21.21 -23.60 -6.10
CA SER A 89 20.41 -22.75 -5.20
C SER A 89 21.08 -22.45 -3.84
N ALA A 90 22.16 -23.16 -3.50
CA ALA A 90 22.83 -23.07 -2.19
C ALA A 90 23.76 -21.84 -2.01
N THR A 91 24.08 -21.10 -3.08
CA THR A 91 25.02 -19.95 -3.01
C THR A 91 24.39 -18.62 -3.38
N THR A 92 23.06 -18.45 -3.29
CA THR A 92 22.44 -17.15 -3.62
C THR A 92 22.78 -16.03 -2.64
N HIS A 93 23.46 -16.33 -1.51
CA HIS A 93 23.85 -15.37 -0.46
C HIS A 93 22.68 -14.47 0.01
N GLY A 94 21.44 -14.96 -0.09
CA GLY A 94 20.23 -14.18 0.24
C GLY A 94 19.93 -13.05 -0.75
N LYS A 95 20.51 -13.04 -1.96
CA LYS A 95 20.27 -12.00 -2.98
C LYS A 95 18.78 -11.85 -3.30
N ASN A 96 18.04 -12.95 -3.37
CA ASN A 96 16.60 -12.93 -3.61
C ASN A 96 15.85 -12.17 -2.52
N ARG A 97 16.17 -12.46 -1.25
CA ARG A 97 15.63 -11.76 -0.09
C ARG A 97 16.01 -10.29 -0.10
N ARG A 98 17.28 -9.96 -0.39
CA ARG A 98 17.72 -8.56 -0.53
C ARG A 98 16.92 -7.81 -1.60
N ASN A 99 16.65 -8.43 -2.74
CA ASN A 99 15.84 -7.81 -3.80
C ASN A 99 14.40 -7.56 -3.33
N VAL A 100 13.79 -8.54 -2.66
CA VAL A 100 12.46 -8.41 -2.05
C VAL A 100 12.43 -7.27 -1.03
N ASP A 101 13.35 -7.29 -0.06
CA ASP A 101 13.44 -6.31 1.01
C ASP A 101 13.70 -4.90 0.47
N THR A 102 14.56 -4.76 -0.54
CA THR A 102 14.86 -3.47 -1.18
C THR A 102 13.63 -2.88 -1.86
N ILE A 103 12.89 -3.69 -2.62
CA ILE A 103 11.67 -3.24 -3.31
C ILE A 103 10.60 -2.82 -2.29
N ILE A 104 10.37 -3.66 -1.26
CA ILE A 104 9.39 -3.37 -0.21
C ILE A 104 9.76 -2.09 0.53
N SER A 105 11.01 -1.95 0.96
CA SER A 105 11.48 -0.79 1.73
C SER A 105 11.42 0.50 0.90
N ALA A 106 11.89 0.47 -0.35
CA ALA A 106 11.81 1.63 -1.25
C ALA A 106 10.36 2.03 -1.54
N THR A 107 9.45 1.06 -1.69
CA THR A 107 8.01 1.32 -1.86
C THR A 107 7.44 1.97 -0.60
N ALA A 108 7.74 1.43 0.59
CA ALA A 108 7.30 1.98 1.86
C ALA A 108 7.75 3.44 2.02
N SER A 109 9.02 3.74 1.78
CA SER A 109 9.54 5.11 1.90
C SER A 109 8.88 6.09 0.93
N LEU A 110 8.55 5.67 -0.30
CA LEU A 110 7.82 6.53 -1.24
C LEU A 110 6.37 6.77 -0.80
N LEU A 111 5.71 5.75 -0.26
CA LEU A 111 4.34 5.86 0.24
C LEU A 111 4.27 6.73 1.50
N GLU A 112 5.24 6.63 2.39
CA GLU A 112 5.37 7.52 3.54
C GLU A 112 5.57 8.98 3.12
N GLN A 113 6.38 9.22 2.08
CA GLN A 113 6.71 10.57 1.64
C GLN A 113 5.62 11.21 0.77
N TYR A 114 4.99 10.46 -0.13
CA TYR A 114 4.11 11.00 -1.17
C TYR A 114 2.74 10.32 -1.26
N GLY A 115 2.52 9.21 -0.54
CA GLY A 115 1.33 8.41 -0.71
C GLY A 115 0.03 9.18 -0.41
N ALA A 116 0.04 10.09 0.57
CA ALA A 116 -1.12 10.90 0.90
C ALA A 116 -1.48 11.87 -0.24
N GLU A 117 -0.48 12.55 -0.81
CA GLU A 117 -0.66 13.43 -1.96
C GLU A 117 -1.20 12.66 -3.17
N TRP A 118 -0.61 11.50 -3.47
CA TRP A 118 -1.04 10.65 -4.58
C TRP A 118 -2.45 10.11 -4.40
N SER A 119 -2.87 9.82 -3.17
CA SER A 119 -4.25 9.35 -2.88
C SER A 119 -5.29 10.41 -3.24
N VAL A 120 -5.02 11.67 -2.92
CA VAL A 120 -5.91 12.80 -3.25
C VAL A 120 -6.04 12.97 -4.77
N VAL A 121 -4.92 12.92 -5.50
CA VAL A 121 -4.91 13.05 -6.97
C VAL A 121 -5.64 11.90 -7.65
N THR A 122 -5.51 10.68 -7.11
CA THR A 122 -6.09 9.48 -7.71
C THR A 122 -7.55 9.24 -7.31
N GLY A 123 -8.07 10.05 -6.37
CA GLY A 123 -9.41 9.89 -5.78
C GLY A 123 -9.55 8.60 -4.96
N GLU A 124 -8.45 8.00 -4.52
CA GLU A 124 -8.47 6.81 -3.68
C GLU A 124 -8.62 7.22 -2.20
N PRO A 125 -9.38 6.45 -1.39
CA PRO A 125 -9.51 6.72 0.03
C PRO A 125 -8.12 6.71 0.68
N THR A 126 -7.83 7.78 1.44
CA THR A 126 -6.55 7.97 2.11
C THR A 126 -6.30 6.91 3.19
N PRO A 127 -5.02 6.66 3.55
CA PRO A 127 -4.65 5.79 4.66
C PRO A 127 -5.37 6.18 5.94
N GLN A 128 -6.26 5.31 6.40
CA GLN A 128 -6.71 5.32 7.77
C GLN A 128 -5.63 4.64 8.62
N THR A 129 -4.81 5.43 9.31
CA THR A 129 -3.87 4.98 10.35
C THR A 129 -4.57 3.97 11.27
N PRO A 130 -3.99 2.79 11.57
CA PRO A 130 -4.59 1.83 12.49
C PRO A 130 -4.62 2.44 13.89
N GLY A 131 -5.76 3.04 14.23
CA GLY A 131 -5.95 3.90 15.40
C GLY A 131 -7.19 4.80 15.30
N GLN A 132 -7.78 4.96 14.12
CA GLN A 132 -9.08 5.63 13.96
C GLN A 132 -10.12 4.67 13.37
N SER A 133 -10.65 3.81 14.24
CA SER A 133 -11.96 3.22 14.04
C SER A 133 -12.96 3.98 14.94
N ALA A 134 -13.63 4.98 14.35
CA ALA A 134 -14.74 5.81 14.90
C ALA A 134 -14.39 6.73 16.11
N PRO A 135 -14.86 8.00 16.15
CA PRO A 135 -16.16 8.46 15.66
C PRO A 135 -16.06 9.69 14.74
N GLN A 136 -15.62 9.53 13.50
CA GLN A 136 -15.68 10.65 12.53
C GLN A 136 -17.08 10.87 11.96
N SER A 137 -18.00 9.89 12.01
CA SER A 137 -19.38 10.14 11.59
C SER A 137 -20.20 10.85 12.67
N GLY A 138 -20.00 10.51 13.95
CA GLY A 138 -20.85 11.05 15.01
C GLY A 138 -20.49 12.47 15.43
N ALA A 139 -19.21 12.78 15.59
CA ALA A 139 -18.77 14.10 16.00
C ALA A 139 -19.00 15.16 14.91
N GLU A 140 -18.67 14.84 13.65
CA GLU A 140 -18.86 15.73 12.50
C GLU A 140 -20.36 15.96 12.21
N GLU A 141 -21.21 14.94 12.39
CA GLU A 141 -22.67 15.09 12.24
C GLU A 141 -23.29 15.90 13.39
N ILE A 142 -22.79 15.77 14.63
CA ILE A 142 -23.18 16.63 15.75
C ILE A 142 -22.77 18.08 15.50
N GLU A 143 -21.59 18.32 14.93
CA GLU A 143 -21.10 19.67 14.60
C GLU A 143 -21.94 20.33 13.50
N LYS A 144 -22.31 19.57 12.47
CA LYS A 144 -23.24 20.03 11.43
C LYS A 144 -24.63 20.33 11.98
N LEU A 145 -25.14 19.49 12.88
CA LEU A 145 -26.42 19.71 13.56
C LEU A 145 -26.39 20.95 14.46
N ALA A 146 -25.26 21.20 15.13
CA ALA A 146 -25.07 22.39 15.98
C ALA A 146 -25.07 23.68 15.14
N GLY A 147 -24.45 23.65 13.96
CA GLY A 147 -24.49 24.78 13.02
C GLY A 147 -25.91 25.09 12.52
N LEU A 148 -26.70 24.06 12.22
CA LEU A 148 -28.09 24.23 11.78
C LEU A 148 -29.02 24.72 12.90
N HIS A 149 -28.78 24.30 14.14
CA HIS A 149 -29.48 24.78 15.33
C HIS A 149 -29.17 26.25 15.62
N GLN A 150 -27.89 26.65 15.59
CA GLN A 150 -27.48 28.04 15.75
C GLN A 150 -28.03 28.96 14.65
N ALA A 151 -28.21 28.43 13.43
CA ALA A 151 -28.86 29.14 12.33
C ALA A 151 -30.39 29.26 12.47
N GLY A 152 -30.98 28.68 13.52
CA GLY A 152 -32.43 28.68 13.76
C GLY A 152 -33.22 27.77 12.80
N ILE A 153 -32.54 26.88 12.08
CA ILE A 153 -33.16 25.96 11.11
C ILE A 153 -33.70 24.71 11.82
N LEU A 154 -33.04 24.28 12.90
CA LEU A 154 -33.53 23.22 13.78
C LEU A 154 -34.01 23.80 15.11
N THR A 155 -35.10 23.23 15.63
CA THR A 155 -35.56 23.48 17.00
C THR A 155 -34.72 22.71 18.04
N ASP A 156 -34.75 23.16 19.30
CA ASP A 156 -34.01 22.54 20.41
C ASP A 156 -34.33 21.04 20.58
N GLU A 157 -35.58 20.67 20.33
CA GLU A 157 -36.10 19.31 20.47
C GLU A 157 -35.58 18.38 19.37
N GLU A 158 -35.56 18.84 18.12
CA GLU A 158 -35.08 18.07 16.96
C GLU A 158 -33.56 17.86 17.03
N PHE A 159 -32.83 18.87 17.49
CA PHE A 159 -31.40 18.78 17.71
C PHE A 159 -31.08 17.71 18.78
N SER A 160 -31.81 17.73 19.90
CA SER A 160 -31.60 16.80 21.01
C SER A 160 -31.98 15.35 20.67
N ALA A 161 -32.99 15.14 19.83
CA ALA A 161 -33.38 13.81 19.36
C ALA A 161 -32.31 13.20 18.42
N LYS A 162 -31.82 13.96 17.45
CA LYS A 162 -30.78 13.50 16.52
C LYS A 162 -29.43 13.29 17.19
N LYS A 163 -29.05 14.15 18.13
CA LYS A 163 -27.83 14.00 18.93
C LYS A 163 -27.83 12.69 19.73
N ARG A 164 -28.97 12.32 20.34
CA ARG A 164 -29.12 11.05 21.06
C ARG A 164 -29.05 9.84 20.14
N GLN A 165 -29.70 9.91 18.97
CA GLN A 165 -29.62 8.87 17.94
C GLN A 165 -28.18 8.61 17.49
N ILE A 166 -27.39 9.67 17.31
CA ILE A 166 -25.98 9.58 16.90
C ILE A 166 -25.10 9.03 18.04
N LEU A 167 -25.43 9.36 19.29
CA LEU A 167 -24.69 8.91 20.48
C LEU A 167 -25.12 7.52 20.99
N GLY A 168 -26.21 6.95 20.46
CA GLY A 168 -26.70 5.63 20.84
C GLY A 168 -27.24 5.54 22.27
N ILE A 169 -27.80 6.62 22.81
CA ILE A 169 -28.30 6.77 24.19
C ILE A 169 -29.75 7.24 24.25
#